data_AF-A0A6L8EGD3-F1
#
_entry.id   AF-A0A6L8EGD3-F1
#
_cell.length_a   1.000
_cell.length_b   1.000
_cell.length_c   1.000
_cell.angle_alpha   90.00
_cell.angle_beta   90.00
_cell.angle_gamma   90.00
#
_symmetry.space_group_name_H-M   'P 1'
#
loop_
_entity.id
_entity.type
_entity.pdbx_description
1 polymer ?
#
loop_
_entity_poly.entity_id
_entity_poly.type
_entity_poly.pdbx_seq_one_letter_code
_entity_poly.pdbx_strand_id
1 'polypeptide(L)' 'MPYKNIAIVDDILTTGATADELSRLLKRSGAYHVQVWCLARAAPTGR' A
#
# COMPACT_ATOMS: atom_id res chain seq x y z
N MET A 1 -9.60 -14.36 -3.78
CA MET A 1 -8.13 -14.17 -3.88
C MET A 1 -7.40 -15.47 -3.59
N PRO A 2 -6.51 -15.97 -4.48
CA PRO A 2 -5.66 -17.13 -4.20
C PRO A 2 -4.52 -16.84 -3.20
N TYR A 3 -4.09 -15.58 -3.06
CA TYR A 3 -3.03 -15.19 -2.14
C TYR A 3 -3.58 -14.57 -0.85
N LYS A 4 -3.04 -15.01 0.29
CA LYS A 4 -3.44 -14.51 1.62
C LYS A 4 -2.60 -13.33 2.10
N ASN A 5 -1.31 -13.30 1.75
CA ASN A 5 -0.37 -12.26 2.13
C ASN A 5 0.14 -11.58 0.86
N ILE A 6 -0.04 -10.26 0.76
CA ILE A 6 0.31 -9.48 -0.42
C ILE A 6 1.19 -8.31 0.00
N ALA A 7 2.32 -8.13 -0.67
CA ALA A 7 3.12 -6.91 -0.56
C ALA A 7 2.87 -6.05 -1.80
N ILE A 8 2.46 -4.79 -1.57
CA ILE A 8 2.50 -3.73 -2.59
C ILE A 8 3.89 -3.14 -2.50
N VAL A 9 4.63 -3.14 -3.62
CA VAL A 9 5.98 -2.58 -3.70
C VAL A 9 5.95 -1.36 -4.59
N ASP A 10 6.48 -0.25 -4.10
CA ASP A 10 6.57 1.02 -4.82
C ASP A 10 7.94 1.66 -4.57
N ASP A 11 8.32 2.68 -5.34
CA ASP A 11 9.59 3.39 -5.14
C ASP A 11 9.47 4.44 -4.02
N ILE A 12 8.52 5.36 -4.13
CA ILE A 12 8.33 6.50 -3.24
C ILE A 12 6.86 6.60 -2.82
N LEU A 13 6.60 6.41 -1.53
CA LEU A 13 5.27 6.62 -0.97
C LEU A 13 5.07 8.11 -0.66
N THR A 14 4.09 8.74 -1.29
CA THR A 14 3.73 10.14 -1.00
C THR A 14 2.69 10.22 0.13
N THR A 15 1.46 10.63 -0.16
CA THR A 15 0.35 10.65 0.80
C THR A 15 -0.11 9.25 1.20
N GLY A 16 0.24 8.25 0.39
CA GLY A 16 -0.20 6.86 0.55
C GLY A 16 -1.61 6.58 0.03
N ALA A 17 -2.27 7.54 -0.62
CA ALA A 17 -3.63 7.37 -1.16
C ALA A 17 -3.74 6.15 -2.10
N THR A 18 -2.80 6.01 -3.04
CA THR A 18 -2.74 4.88 -3.98
C THR A 18 -2.61 3.54 -3.23
N ALA A 19 -1.67 3.47 -2.29
CA ALA A 19 -1.41 2.24 -1.54
C ALA A 19 -2.57 1.86 -0.62
N ASP A 20 -3.29 2.84 -0.06
CA ASP A 20 -4.48 2.61 0.76
C ASP A 20 -5.66 2.11 -0.08
N GLU A 21 -5.93 2.72 -1.24
CA GLU A 21 -6.98 2.27 -2.14
C GLU A 21 -6.74 0.83 -2.63
N LEU A 22 -5.52 0.52 -3.06
CA LEU A 22 -5.11 -0.83 -3.44
C LEU A 22 -5.24 -1.80 -2.25
N SER A 23 -4.78 -1.42 -1.06
CA SER A 23 -4.90 -2.25 0.14
C SER A 23 -6.35 -2.60 0.45
N ARG A 24 -7.27 -1.64 0.33
CA ARG A 24 -8.71 -1.87 0.53
C ARG A 24 -9.28 -2.79 -0.54
N LEU A 25 -8.91 -2.60 -1.82
CA LEU A 25 -9.37 -3.45 -2.91
C LEU A 25 -8.90 -4.91 -2.74
N LEU A 26 -7.65 -5.12 -2.37
CA LEU A 26 -7.06 -6.44 -2.13
C LEU A 26 -7.71 -7.13 -0.94
N LYS A 27 -7.93 -6.42 0.17
CA LYS A 27 -8.65 -6.94 1.34
C LYS A 27 -10.08 -7.32 1.00
N ARG A 28 -10.82 -6.47 0.28
CA ARG A 28 -12.18 -6.79 -0.21
C ARG A 28 -12.19 -8.01 -1.13
N SER A 29 -11.12 -8.22 -1.89
CA SER A 29 -10.95 -9.39 -2.77
C SER A 29 -10.56 -10.68 -2.03
N GLY A 30 -10.33 -10.61 -0.71
CA GLY A 30 -10.06 -11.74 0.17
C GLY A 30 -8.61 -11.91 0.63
N ALA A 31 -7.76 -10.90 0.44
CA ALA A 31 -6.43 -10.89 1.06
C ALA A 31 -6.56 -10.75 2.58
N TYR A 32 -5.82 -11.58 3.33
CA TYR A 32 -5.80 -11.56 4.79
C TYR A 32 -4.87 -10.45 5.30
N HIS A 33 -3.69 -10.36 4.72
CA HIS A 33 -2.67 -9.39 5.09
C HIS A 33 -2.14 -8.64 3.88
N VAL A 34 -2.04 -7.32 3.99
CA VAL A 34 -1.47 -6.45 2.96
C VAL A 34 -0.40 -5.57 3.60
N GLN A 35 0.80 -5.60 3.03
CA GLN A 35 1.93 -4.73 3.41
C GLN A 35 2.23 -3.76 2.27
N VAL A 36 2.78 -2.60 2.61
CA VAL A 36 3.25 -1.60 1.65
C VAL A 36 4.73 -1.39 1.91
N TRP A 37 5.56 -1.69 0.92
CA TRP A 37 7.00 -1.51 0.97
C TRP A 37 7.40 -0.44 -0.05
N CYS A 38 8.17 0.53 0.42
CA CYS A 38 8.70 1.60 -0.42
C CYS A 38 10.12 1.92 -0.03
N LEU A 39 10.94 2.35 -1.00
CA LEU A 39 12.31 2.75 -0.75
C LEU A 39 12.38 4.09 -0.01
N ALA A 40 11.43 5.00 -0.27
CA ALA A 40 11.32 6.27 0.43
C ALA A 40 9.86 6.65 0.72
N ARG A 41 9.68 7.53 1.71
CA ARG A 41 8.41 8.22 1.97
C ARG A 41 8.62 9.72 1.81
N ALA A 42 7.83 10.37 0.97
CA ALA A 42 7.86 11.82 0.87
C ALA A 42 7.35 12.44 2.18
N ALA A 43 8.10 13.39 2.73
CA ALA A 43 7.66 14.15 3.88
C ALA A 43 6.49 15.08 3.47
N PRO A 44 5.47 15.30 4.33
CA PRO A 44 4.46 16.31 4.07
C PRO A 44 5.13 17.67 3.87
N THR A 45 4.83 18.33 2.76
CA THR A 45 5.28 19.69 2.49
C THR A 45 4.31 20.68 3.15
N GLY A 46 4.50 20.93 4.45
CA GLY A 46 3.72 21.92 5.19
C GLY A 46 4.48 22.44 6.41
N ARG A 47 5.07 23.64 6.25
CA ARG A 47 5.78 24.52 7.20
C ARG A 47 6.60 23.88 8.33
#